data_AF-A0A1Q4A3W4-F1
#
_entry.id   AF-A0A1Q4A3W4-F1
#
_cell.length_a   1.000
_cell.length_b   1.000
_cell.length_c   1.000
_cell.angle_alpha   90.00
_cell.angle_beta   90.00
_cell.angle_gamma   90.00
#
_symmetry.space_group_name_H-M   'P 1'
#
loop_
_entity.id
_entity.type
_entity.pdbx_description
1 polymer ?
#
loop_
_entity_poly.entity_id
_entity_poly.type
_entity_poly.pdbx_seq_one_letter_code
_entity_poly.pdbx_strand_id
1 'polypeptide(L)'
;MTTRLAVPRPTTGVLRLRPTLRGRGFVVGIVDAAGPDTNGFAPRDRVAWRDTGEQLGELVLRPQRDVLGVPRWITDEQVVSYLGPGLVARALVRTRPFSRGDGVRVVSAEPLVADMTAAWARSLGARIVDDEGDLAIHDDLRVRRAVLTGHGKLAEAAVEVFQAIRRGVFDEVDPIRVVSSRVAA
;
A
#
# COMPACT_ATOMS: atom_id res chain seq x y z
N MET A 1 28.03 2.63 -27.84
CA MET A 1 28.38 2.16 -26.48
C MET A 1 27.63 3.01 -25.49
N THR A 2 26.46 2.54 -25.02
CA THR A 2 25.62 3.29 -24.08
C THR A 2 26.22 3.10 -22.70
N THR A 3 26.92 4.12 -22.20
CA THR A 3 27.44 4.15 -20.83
C THR A 3 26.25 4.10 -19.88
N ARG A 4 25.90 2.91 -19.38
CA ARG A 4 24.96 2.79 -18.26
C ARG A 4 25.56 3.62 -17.14
N LEU A 5 24.93 4.74 -16.80
CA LEU A 5 25.27 5.49 -15.60
C LEU A 5 25.06 4.52 -14.44
N ALA A 6 26.17 4.01 -13.90
CA ALA A 6 26.14 3.05 -12.81
C ALA A 6 25.48 3.75 -11.63
N VAL A 7 24.26 3.34 -11.28
CA VAL A 7 23.58 3.89 -10.11
C VAL A 7 24.50 3.69 -8.91
N PRO A 8 24.78 4.76 -8.12
CA PRO A 8 25.78 4.72 -7.07
C PRO A 8 25.59 3.56 -6.10
N ARG A 9 26.69 3.10 -5.48
CA ARG A 9 26.58 2.15 -4.38
C ARG A 9 25.75 2.79 -3.25
N PRO A 10 24.81 2.04 -2.65
CA PRO A 10 24.01 2.57 -1.55
C PRO A 10 24.90 2.92 -0.36
N THR A 11 24.64 4.06 0.25
CA THR A 11 25.27 4.53 1.48
C THR A 11 24.54 4.00 2.71
N THR A 12 25.02 4.31 3.92
CA THR A 12 24.41 3.88 5.18
C THR A 12 22.91 4.19 5.24
N GLY A 13 22.11 3.21 5.59
CA GLY A 13 20.64 3.31 5.70
C GLY A 13 19.91 3.46 4.37
N VAL A 14 20.59 3.28 3.22
CA VAL A 14 20.01 3.39 1.88
C VAL A 14 19.98 2.03 1.20
N LEU A 15 18.89 1.75 0.51
CA LEU A 15 18.71 0.58 -0.35
C LEU A 15 18.79 1.03 -1.81
N ARG A 16 19.42 0.20 -2.64
CA ARG A 16 19.28 0.28 -4.10
C ARG A 16 18.26 -0.75 -4.55
N LEU A 17 17.21 -0.29 -5.22
CA LEU A 17 16.05 -1.08 -5.57
C LEU A 17 15.90 -1.15 -7.09
N ARG A 18 15.40 -2.28 -7.59
CA ARG A 18 14.95 -2.45 -8.97
C ARG A 18 13.43 -2.43 -8.99
N PRO A 19 12.79 -1.36 -9.51
CA PRO A 19 11.33 -1.31 -9.67
C PRO A 19 10.83 -2.40 -10.63
N THR A 20 9.69 -3.01 -10.33
CA THR A 20 9.05 -4.03 -11.17
C THR A 20 7.64 -3.61 -11.59
N LEU A 21 6.87 -3.04 -10.67
CA LEU A 21 5.47 -2.68 -10.90
C LEU A 21 5.10 -1.40 -10.16
N ARG A 22 4.22 -0.59 -10.74
CA ARG A 22 3.74 0.68 -10.18
C ARG A 22 2.22 0.75 -10.28
N GLY A 23 1.56 1.21 -9.22
CA GLY A 23 0.11 1.42 -9.20
C GLY A 23 -0.41 1.97 -7.87
N ARG A 24 -1.51 2.74 -7.95
CA ARG A 24 -2.27 3.32 -6.81
C ARG A 24 -1.42 3.83 -5.65
N GLY A 25 -0.40 4.64 -5.97
CA GLY A 25 0.42 5.31 -4.96
C GLY A 25 1.56 4.45 -4.38
N PHE A 26 1.81 3.27 -4.95
CA PHE A 26 2.91 2.39 -4.55
C PHE A 26 3.70 1.88 -5.76
N VAL A 27 4.96 1.56 -5.49
CA VAL A 27 5.85 0.84 -6.39
C VAL A 27 6.33 -0.41 -5.67
N VAL A 28 6.36 -1.52 -6.38
CA VAL A 28 6.97 -2.79 -5.94
C VAL A 28 8.28 -2.98 -6.68
N GLY A 29 9.22 -3.64 -6.01
CA GLY A 29 10.49 -3.99 -6.61
C GLY A 29 11.26 -4.99 -5.77
N ILE A 30 12.53 -5.10 -6.11
CA ILE A 30 13.46 -6.03 -5.48
C ILE A 30 14.67 -5.25 -4.98
N VAL A 31 15.20 -5.61 -3.80
CA VAL A 31 16.48 -5.09 -3.32
C VAL A 31 17.60 -5.59 -4.24
N ASP A 32 18.27 -4.68 -4.93
CA ASP A 32 19.44 -4.97 -5.73
C ASP A 32 20.71 -4.98 -4.85
N ALA A 33 20.85 -3.96 -4.00
CA ALA A 33 21.94 -3.86 -3.04
C ALA A 33 21.47 -3.13 -1.78
N ALA A 34 22.04 -3.51 -0.63
CA ALA A 34 21.73 -2.96 0.67
C ALA A 34 22.98 -2.24 1.22
N GLY A 35 22.87 -0.97 1.58
CA GLY A 35 23.96 -0.23 2.22
C GLY A 35 24.16 -0.67 3.68
N PRO A 36 25.25 -0.24 4.35
CA PRO A 36 25.43 -0.48 5.78
C PRO A 36 24.19 -0.04 6.59
N ASP A 37 23.93 -0.69 7.73
CA ASP A 37 22.81 -0.39 8.65
C ASP A 37 21.40 -0.46 8.04
N THR A 38 21.22 -1.18 6.93
CA THR A 38 19.89 -1.47 6.37
C THR A 38 19.27 -2.73 6.96
N ASN A 39 18.98 -2.66 8.26
CA ASN A 39 18.56 -3.81 9.05
C ASN A 39 17.24 -4.41 8.52
N GLY A 40 17.21 -5.73 8.38
CA GLY A 40 16.02 -6.46 7.94
C GLY A 40 15.81 -6.51 6.41
N PHE A 41 16.77 -6.01 5.63
CA PHE A 41 16.78 -6.13 4.17
C PHE A 41 18.04 -6.84 3.67
N ALA A 42 17.86 -7.71 2.69
CA ALA A 42 18.92 -8.41 1.98
C ALA A 42 18.71 -8.27 0.46
N PRO A 43 19.78 -8.41 -0.35
CA PRO A 43 19.62 -8.53 -1.79
C PRO A 43 18.61 -9.62 -2.15
N ARG A 44 17.78 -9.34 -3.15
CA ARG A 44 16.65 -10.17 -3.63
C ARG A 44 15.38 -10.14 -2.78
N ASP A 45 15.35 -9.40 -1.67
CA ASP A 45 14.10 -9.19 -0.93
C ASP A 45 13.08 -8.43 -1.78
N ARG A 46 11.81 -8.86 -1.70
CA ARG A 46 10.69 -8.16 -2.30
C ARG A 46 10.30 -7.00 -1.40
N VAL A 47 10.18 -5.83 -2.00
CA VAL A 47 9.90 -4.59 -1.27
C VAL A 47 8.89 -3.71 -1.98
N ALA A 48 8.27 -2.81 -1.22
CA ALA A 48 7.39 -1.78 -1.73
C ALA A 48 7.70 -0.42 -1.10
N TRP A 49 7.43 0.66 -1.81
CA TRP A 49 7.56 2.03 -1.30
C TRP A 49 6.49 2.92 -1.93
N ARG A 50 6.29 4.10 -1.34
CA ARG A 50 5.32 5.07 -1.87
C ARG A 50 5.77 5.60 -3.22
N ASP A 51 4.84 5.67 -4.15
CA ASP A 51 5.02 6.37 -5.41
C ASP A 51 4.87 7.88 -5.20
N THR A 52 5.92 8.63 -5.51
CA THR A 52 5.97 10.09 -5.37
C THR A 52 5.67 10.82 -6.69
N GLY A 53 5.37 10.08 -7.77
CA GLY A 53 5.19 10.66 -9.09
C GLY A 53 6.48 10.76 -9.93
N GLU A 54 7.64 10.49 -9.34
CA GLU A 54 8.93 10.60 -10.02
C GLU A 54 9.08 9.60 -11.19
N GLN A 55 9.96 9.94 -12.14
CA GLN A 55 10.37 9.00 -13.18
C GLN A 55 11.28 7.94 -12.58
N LEU A 56 10.95 6.67 -12.81
CA LEU A 56 11.71 5.54 -12.32
C LEU A 56 12.69 5.07 -13.39
N GLY A 57 13.96 4.87 -13.02
CA GLY A 57 14.96 4.19 -13.86
C GLY A 57 15.09 2.70 -13.51
N GLU A 58 16.02 2.00 -14.18
CA GLU A 58 16.34 0.59 -13.93
C GLU A 58 16.66 0.31 -12.45
N LEU A 59 17.33 1.26 -11.78
CA LEU A 59 17.69 1.22 -10.38
C LEU A 59 17.38 2.56 -9.71
N VAL A 60 16.88 2.53 -8.48
CA VAL A 60 16.59 3.72 -7.66
C VAL A 60 17.19 3.57 -6.27
N LEU A 61 17.50 4.70 -5.62
CA LEU A 61 17.95 4.73 -4.23
C LEU A 61 16.81 5.17 -3.31
N ARG A 62 16.60 4.44 -2.21
CA ARG A 62 15.59 4.76 -1.20
C ARG A 62 16.14 4.61 0.21
N PRO A 63 15.85 5.55 1.14
CA PRO A 63 16.11 5.33 2.55
C PRO A 63 15.34 4.11 3.06
N GLN A 64 15.96 3.25 3.86
CA GLN A 64 15.31 2.02 4.38
C GLN A 64 13.99 2.30 5.10
N ARG A 65 13.88 3.45 5.77
CA ARG A 65 12.70 3.86 6.54
C ARG A 65 11.46 4.11 5.68
N ASP A 66 11.65 4.28 4.37
CA ASP A 66 10.58 4.53 3.40
C ASP A 66 10.25 3.27 2.58
N VAL A 67 10.89 2.14 2.92
CA VAL A 67 10.77 0.87 2.23
C VAL A 67 10.10 -0.17 3.13
N LEU A 68 9.21 -0.95 2.54
CA LEU A 68 8.44 -2.00 3.19
C LEU A 68 8.88 -3.35 2.66
N GLY A 69 9.13 -4.32 3.54
CA GLY A 69 9.23 -5.72 3.13
C GLY A 69 7.87 -6.25 2.68
N VAL A 70 7.82 -6.92 1.53
CA VAL A 70 6.60 -7.54 1.00
C VAL A 70 6.61 -9.03 1.31
N PRO A 71 5.64 -9.54 2.10
CA PRO A 71 5.57 -10.96 2.42
C PRO A 71 5.38 -11.83 1.18
N ARG A 72 5.96 -13.04 1.20
CA ARG A 72 5.94 -13.98 0.05
C ARG A 72 4.55 -14.36 -0.45
N TRP A 73 3.52 -14.30 0.40
CA TRP A 73 2.14 -14.66 0.08
C TRP A 73 1.31 -13.50 -0.48
N ILE A 74 1.86 -12.28 -0.54
CA ILE A 74 1.22 -11.14 -1.20
C ILE A 74 1.81 -11.03 -2.61
N THR A 75 0.99 -10.96 -3.65
CA THR A 75 1.47 -10.76 -5.03
C THR A 75 1.83 -9.30 -5.31
N ASP A 76 2.66 -9.03 -6.32
CA ASP A 76 3.01 -7.65 -6.71
C ASP A 76 1.73 -6.86 -7.09
N GLU A 77 0.80 -7.50 -7.79
CA GLU A 77 -0.49 -6.94 -8.19
C GLU A 77 -1.35 -6.56 -6.99
N GLN A 78 -1.38 -7.40 -5.95
CA GLN A 78 -2.09 -7.10 -4.70
C GLN A 78 -1.48 -5.90 -4.00
N VAL A 79 -0.14 -5.76 -3.98
CA VAL A 79 0.48 -4.58 -3.37
C VAL A 79 0.08 -3.30 -4.11
N VAL A 80 0.25 -3.24 -5.44
CA VAL A 80 -0.02 -2.01 -6.20
C VAL A 80 -1.52 -1.72 -6.37
N SER A 81 -2.39 -2.71 -6.14
CA SER A 81 -3.84 -2.54 -6.18
C SER A 81 -4.41 -2.19 -4.81
N TYR A 82 -3.99 -2.89 -3.75
CA TYR A 82 -4.67 -2.84 -2.45
C TYR A 82 -3.92 -2.09 -1.36
N LEU A 83 -2.61 -1.91 -1.43
CA LEU A 83 -1.88 -1.32 -0.29
C LEU A 83 -2.33 0.13 -0.05
N GLY A 84 -2.39 0.95 -1.09
CA GLY A 84 -2.88 2.33 -0.98
C GLY A 84 -4.32 2.43 -0.47
N PRO A 85 -5.30 1.86 -1.19
CA PRO A 85 -6.70 1.88 -0.76
C PRO A 85 -6.93 1.21 0.60
N GLY A 86 -6.23 0.11 0.90
CA GLY A 86 -6.29 -0.59 2.17
C GLY A 86 -5.76 0.23 3.34
N LEU A 87 -4.71 1.03 3.15
CA LEU A 87 -4.23 1.96 4.20
C LEU A 87 -5.26 3.06 4.49
N VAL A 88 -5.97 3.54 3.47
CA VAL A 88 -7.07 4.50 3.64
C VAL A 88 -8.25 3.85 4.36
N ALA A 89 -8.68 2.67 3.91
CA ALA A 89 -9.74 1.90 4.54
C ALA A 89 -9.45 1.64 6.03
N ARG A 90 -8.23 1.19 6.35
CA ARG A 90 -7.76 1.01 7.74
C ARG A 90 -7.89 2.30 8.56
N ALA A 91 -7.49 3.44 8.01
CA ALA A 91 -7.58 4.71 8.73
C ALA A 91 -9.03 5.15 8.96
N LEU A 92 -9.90 4.93 7.97
CA LEU A 92 -11.33 5.25 8.08
C LEU A 92 -12.00 4.41 9.18
N VAL A 93 -11.84 3.08 9.17
CA VAL A 93 -12.44 2.21 10.20
C VAL A 93 -11.88 2.48 11.60
N ARG A 94 -10.60 2.89 11.71
CA ARG A 94 -10.01 3.25 13.01
C ARG A 94 -10.46 4.59 13.56
N THR A 95 -10.79 5.55 12.69
CA THR A 95 -11.18 6.90 13.11
C THR A 95 -12.70 7.09 13.20
N ARG A 96 -13.48 6.14 12.67
CA ARG A 96 -14.95 6.12 12.69
C ARG A 96 -15.44 4.81 13.31
N PRO A 97 -15.34 4.67 14.65
CA PRO A 97 -15.71 3.43 15.32
C PRO A 97 -17.22 3.18 15.22
N PHE A 98 -17.58 1.89 15.16
CA PHE A 98 -18.95 1.38 15.17
C PHE A 98 -18.97 0.09 16.01
N SER A 99 -20.17 -0.28 16.47
CA SER A 99 -20.42 -1.52 17.19
C SER A 99 -20.75 -2.67 16.22
N ARG A 100 -20.63 -3.91 16.70
CA ARG A 100 -21.08 -5.07 15.94
C ARG A 100 -22.60 -5.00 15.75
N GLY A 101 -23.07 -5.18 14.53
CA GLY A 101 -24.49 -5.10 14.16
C GLY A 101 -24.92 -3.74 13.59
N ASP A 102 -24.14 -2.67 13.84
CA ASP A 102 -24.43 -1.33 13.33
C ASP A 102 -24.51 -1.32 11.81
N GLY A 103 -25.50 -0.60 11.28
CA GLY A 103 -25.62 -0.26 9.87
C GLY A 103 -24.58 0.78 9.49
N VAL A 104 -23.60 0.41 8.67
CA VAL A 104 -22.54 1.30 8.20
C VAL A 104 -22.71 1.56 6.71
N ARG A 105 -22.93 2.81 6.36
CA ARG A 105 -22.87 3.29 4.97
C ARG A 105 -21.45 3.77 4.67
N VAL A 106 -20.88 3.34 3.55
CA VAL A 106 -19.56 3.80 3.10
C VAL A 106 -19.73 4.69 1.88
N VAL A 107 -19.15 5.90 1.92
CA VAL A 107 -19.23 6.88 0.84
C VAL A 107 -17.82 7.33 0.47
N SER A 108 -17.36 6.93 -0.72
CA SER A 108 -16.07 7.37 -1.28
C SER A 108 -16.21 7.73 -2.75
N ALA A 109 -15.41 8.69 -3.20
CA ALA A 109 -15.26 9.02 -4.61
C ALA A 109 -14.42 7.98 -5.38
N GLU A 110 -13.68 7.11 -4.68
CA GLU A 110 -12.89 6.04 -5.28
C GLU A 110 -13.53 4.67 -4.96
N PRO A 111 -14.10 3.98 -5.95
CA PRO A 111 -14.86 2.75 -5.73
C PRO A 111 -14.10 1.70 -4.91
N LEU A 112 -12.83 1.46 -5.25
CA LEU A 112 -12.00 0.49 -4.53
C LEU A 112 -11.77 0.85 -3.05
N VAL A 113 -11.71 2.14 -2.71
CA VAL A 113 -11.61 2.56 -1.30
C VAL A 113 -12.94 2.30 -0.59
N ALA A 114 -14.07 2.57 -1.24
CA ALA A 114 -15.38 2.23 -0.68
C ALA A 114 -15.50 0.71 -0.43
N ASP A 115 -15.19 -0.11 -1.43
CA ASP A 115 -15.30 -1.57 -1.36
C ASP A 115 -14.40 -2.16 -0.28
N MET A 116 -13.14 -1.74 -0.24
CA MET A 116 -12.20 -2.21 0.80
C MET A 116 -12.61 -1.72 2.20
N THR A 117 -13.14 -0.51 2.34
CA THR A 117 -13.63 -0.01 3.63
C THR A 117 -14.86 -0.78 4.10
N ALA A 118 -15.80 -1.05 3.20
CA ALA A 118 -16.99 -1.85 3.49
C ALA A 118 -16.63 -3.28 3.88
N ALA A 119 -15.73 -3.92 3.14
CA ALA A 119 -15.24 -5.27 3.44
C ALA A 119 -14.53 -5.33 4.80
N TRP A 120 -13.69 -4.34 5.11
CA TRP A 120 -13.04 -4.25 6.42
C TRP A 120 -14.06 -4.03 7.54
N ALA A 121 -15.01 -3.11 7.37
CA ALA A 121 -16.04 -2.86 8.37
C ALA A 121 -16.92 -4.10 8.63
N ARG A 122 -17.29 -4.83 7.57
CA ARG A 122 -17.99 -6.12 7.67
C ARG A 122 -17.18 -7.14 8.47
N SER A 123 -15.87 -7.24 8.23
CA SER A 123 -14.99 -8.16 8.98
C SER A 123 -14.94 -7.83 10.50
N LEU A 124 -15.22 -6.58 10.86
CA LEU A 124 -15.29 -6.12 12.25
C LEU A 124 -16.69 -6.30 12.87
N GLY A 125 -17.68 -6.70 12.08
CA GLY A 125 -19.05 -7.02 12.52
C GLY A 125 -20.10 -5.97 12.15
N ALA A 126 -19.78 -4.97 11.33
CA ALA A 126 -20.79 -4.06 10.80
C ALA A 126 -21.71 -4.75 9.77
N ARG A 127 -22.94 -4.25 9.64
CA ARG A 127 -23.80 -4.53 8.49
C ARG A 127 -23.66 -3.39 7.49
N ILE A 128 -23.22 -3.69 6.28
CA ILE A 128 -23.08 -2.66 5.24
C ILE A 128 -24.46 -2.36 4.66
N VAL A 129 -24.80 -1.09 4.55
CA VAL A 129 -26.08 -0.60 4.03
C VAL A 129 -25.86 0.44 2.93
N ASP A 130 -26.75 0.46 1.94
CA ASP A 130 -26.62 1.34 0.76
C ASP A 130 -27.21 2.75 1.00
N ASP A 131 -28.25 2.83 1.84
CA ASP A 131 -29.02 4.04 2.09
C ASP A 131 -28.75 4.63 3.48
N GLU A 132 -29.67 4.49 4.43
CA GLU A 132 -29.55 5.07 5.76
C GLU A 132 -29.06 4.01 6.76
N GLY A 133 -28.02 4.36 7.51
CA GLY A 133 -27.40 3.51 8.53
C GLY A 133 -27.12 4.31 9.79
N ASP A 134 -26.77 3.61 10.85
CA ASP A 134 -26.39 4.20 12.14
C ASP A 134 -25.15 5.11 12.01
N LEU A 135 -24.28 4.83 11.03
CA LEU A 135 -23.08 5.60 10.75
C LEU A 135 -22.79 5.70 9.24
N ALA A 136 -22.39 6.89 8.79
CA ALA A 136 -21.81 7.10 7.47
C ALA A 136 -20.29 7.35 7.54
N ILE A 137 -19.50 6.48 6.92
CA ILE A 137 -18.06 6.65 6.75
C ILE A 137 -17.82 7.36 5.43
N HIS A 138 -17.39 8.62 5.52
CA HIS A 138 -16.98 9.41 4.37
C HIS A 138 -15.46 9.37 4.22
N ASP A 139 -15.01 9.00 3.03
CA ASP A 139 -13.62 9.18 2.63
C ASP A 139 -13.36 10.66 2.32
N ASP A 140 -12.62 11.32 3.20
CA ASP A 140 -12.21 12.71 3.02
C ASP A 140 -10.72 12.84 2.69
N LEU A 141 -10.41 13.92 1.97
CA LEU A 141 -9.04 14.23 1.53
C LEU A 141 -8.05 14.39 2.70
N ARG A 142 -8.51 14.69 3.92
CA ARG A 142 -7.63 14.84 5.09
C ARG A 142 -7.13 13.48 5.55
N VAL A 143 -8.01 12.48 5.66
CA VAL A 143 -7.63 11.11 6.00
C VAL A 143 -6.66 10.56 4.96
N ARG A 144 -6.95 10.74 3.66
CA ARG A 144 -6.05 10.34 2.57
C ARG A 144 -4.67 10.98 2.70
N ARG A 145 -4.59 12.30 2.89
CA ARG A 145 -3.30 12.99 3.06
C ARG A 145 -2.56 12.49 4.29
N ALA A 146 -3.21 12.36 5.45
CA ALA A 146 -2.58 11.89 6.68
C ALA A 146 -1.98 10.49 6.53
N VAL A 147 -2.70 9.58 5.86
CA VAL A 147 -2.22 8.24 5.53
C VAL A 147 -1.05 8.27 4.56
N LEU A 148 -1.03 9.20 3.61
CA LEU A 148 0.00 9.30 2.58
C LEU A 148 1.28 10.03 3.04
N THR A 149 1.18 10.98 3.96
CA THR A 149 2.31 11.82 4.40
C THR A 149 2.90 11.42 5.76
N GLY A 150 2.25 10.52 6.51
CA GLY A 150 2.74 10.03 7.79
C GLY A 150 4.06 9.25 7.65
N HIS A 151 5.16 9.86 8.06
CA HIS A 151 6.47 9.20 8.15
C HIS A 151 6.52 8.30 9.40
N GLY A 152 7.13 7.12 9.29
CA GLY A 152 7.42 6.24 10.44
C GLY A 152 6.32 5.28 10.90
N LYS A 153 5.06 5.43 10.47
CA LYS A 153 3.96 4.47 10.78
C LYS A 153 3.49 3.63 9.61
N LEU A 154 4.09 3.83 8.43
CA LEU A 154 3.69 3.14 7.21
C LEU A 154 3.90 1.62 7.34
N ALA A 155 5.02 1.19 7.90
CA ALA A 155 5.31 -0.23 8.08
C ALA A 155 4.28 -0.93 8.98
N GLU A 156 3.98 -0.34 10.14
CA GLU A 156 2.95 -0.86 11.05
C GLU A 156 1.57 -0.92 10.37
N ALA A 157 1.17 0.16 9.70
CA ALA A 157 -0.11 0.21 9.00
C ALA A 157 -0.20 -0.80 7.84
N ALA A 158 0.90 -0.99 7.10
CA ALA A 158 0.99 -1.96 6.02
C ALA A 158 0.87 -3.40 6.54
N VAL A 159 1.43 -3.70 7.72
CA VAL A 159 1.27 -5.02 8.35
C VAL A 159 -0.20 -5.35 8.57
N GLU A 160 -1.00 -4.42 9.10
CA GLU A 160 -2.44 -4.67 9.27
C GLU A 160 -3.16 -4.91 7.94
N VAL A 161 -2.80 -4.18 6.88
CA VAL A 161 -3.35 -4.41 5.53
C VAL A 161 -2.96 -5.79 5.00
N PHE A 162 -1.69 -6.19 5.12
CA PHE A 162 -1.24 -7.52 4.71
C PHE A 162 -1.91 -8.65 5.49
N GLN A 163 -2.19 -8.44 6.77
CA GLN A 163 -2.93 -9.41 7.59
C GLN A 163 -4.40 -9.48 7.18
N ALA A 164 -5.03 -8.34 6.84
CA ALA A 164 -6.39 -8.34 6.31
C ALA A 164 -6.49 -9.10 4.97
N ILE A 165 -5.54 -8.88 4.05
CA ILE A 165 -5.43 -9.66 2.80
C ILE A 165 -5.28 -11.15 3.12
N ARG A 166 -4.34 -11.52 4.01
CA ARG A 166 -4.11 -12.92 4.37
C ARG A 166 -5.33 -13.62 4.99
N ARG A 167 -6.18 -12.87 5.68
CA ARG A 167 -7.42 -13.37 6.29
C ARG A 167 -8.59 -13.46 5.30
N GLY A 168 -8.39 -13.07 4.05
CA GLY A 168 -9.44 -13.06 3.04
C GLY A 168 -10.44 -11.92 3.20
N VAL A 169 -10.11 -10.86 3.95
CA VAL A 169 -11.02 -9.72 4.18
C VAL A 169 -11.42 -9.05 2.86
N PHE A 170 -10.57 -9.14 1.83
CA PHE A 170 -10.77 -8.50 0.53
C PHE A 170 -10.99 -9.50 -0.62
N ASP A 171 -11.30 -10.76 -0.33
CA ASP A 171 -11.43 -11.79 -1.39
C ASP A 171 -12.59 -11.50 -2.35
N GLU A 172 -13.61 -10.79 -1.88
CA GLU A 172 -14.76 -10.31 -2.68
C GLU A 172 -14.48 -8.96 -3.37
N VAL A 173 -13.33 -8.34 -3.12
CA VAL A 173 -12.99 -7.03 -3.69
C VAL A 173 -12.13 -7.23 -4.92
N ASP A 174 -12.69 -6.99 -6.10
CA ASP A 174 -11.93 -7.12 -7.34
C ASP A 174 -10.75 -6.12 -7.37
N PRO A 175 -9.52 -6.60 -7.64
CA PRO A 175 -8.44 -5.69 -7.94
C PRO A 175 -8.76 -5.04 -9.28
N ILE A 176 -8.98 -3.72 -9.31
CA ILE A 176 -9.15 -3.01 -10.58
C ILE A 176 -7.93 -3.33 -11.44
N ARG A 177 -8.17 -3.90 -12.64
CA ARG A 177 -7.13 -4.17 -13.63
C ARG A 177 -6.28 -2.91 -13.78
N VAL A 178 -5.08 -2.94 -13.21
CA VAL A 178 -4.12 -1.86 -13.38
C VAL A 178 -3.85 -1.81 -14.88
N VAL A 179 -3.96 -0.63 -15.50
CA VAL A 179 -3.22 -0.36 -16.75
C VAL A 179 -1.76 -0.31 -16.32
N SER A 180 -1.18 -1.48 -16.06
CA SER A 180 0.14 -1.63 -15.49
C SER A 180 1.13 -1.28 -16.57
N SER A 181 1.70 -0.07 -16.50
CA SER A 181 2.95 0.18 -17.18
C SER A 181 4.02 -0.58 -16.39
N ARG A 182 4.54 -1.67 -16.98
CA ARG A 182 5.84 -2.18 -16.55
C ARG A 182 6.79 -0.98 -16.57
N VAL A 183 7.50 -0.76 -15.47
CA VAL A 183 8.52 0.29 -15.45
C VAL A 183 9.51 -0.07 -16.55
N ALA A 184 9.60 0.78 -17.58
CA ALA A 184 10.47 0.53 -18.73
C ALA A 184 11.91 0.37 -18.22
N ALA A 185 12.53 -0.75 -18.62
CA ALA A 185 13.93 -1.06 -18.32
C ALA A 185 14.89 -0.09 -19.03
#